data_AF-A0A7M3ZQV1-F1
#
_entry.id   AF-A0A7M3ZQV1-F1
#
_cell.length_a   1.000
_cell.length_b   1.000
_cell.length_c   1.000
_cell.angle_alpha   90.00
_cell.angle_beta   90.00
_cell.angle_gamma   90.00
#
_symmetry.space_group_name_H-M   'P 1'
#
loop_
_entity.id
_entity.type
_entity.pdbx_description
1 polymer ?
#
loop_
_entity_poly.entity_id
_entity_poly.type
_entity_poly.pdbx_seq_one_letter_code
_entity_poly.pdbx_strand_id
1 'polypeptide(L)'
;MIRGLALNLVVFGVLFVLHIVAAANDMDAVFRLVAVLISVQVIAFGPFTVAFSRLDENHRRRAVLRWSTVVGAPLAVGLAWAYGGMAWSLPEAIGIALGFLVVHAVVDRRWSETS
;
A
#
# COMPACT_ATOMS: atom_id res chain seq x y z
N MET A 1 4.53 8.36 14.14
CA MET A 1 3.84 8.73 12.89
C MET A 1 4.83 8.85 11.74
N ILE A 2 5.66 9.91 11.67
CA ILE A 2 6.57 10.15 10.53
C ILE A 2 7.55 8.98 10.29
N ARG A 3 8.12 8.38 11.35
CA ARG A 3 9.08 7.27 11.21
C ARG A 3 8.50 6.03 10.52
N GLY A 4 7.29 5.59 10.92
CA GLY A 4 6.66 4.41 10.32
C GLY A 4 6.25 4.66 8.86
N LEU A 5 5.78 5.88 8.56
CA LEU A 5 5.45 6.28 7.19
C LEU A 5 6.70 6.32 6.30
N ALA A 6 7.78 6.94 6.79
CA ALA A 6 9.06 6.99 6.10
C ALA A 6 9.61 5.59 5.84
N LEU A 7 9.55 4.69 6.82
CA LEU A 7 9.99 3.31 6.64
C LEU A 7 9.17 2.60 5.56
N ASN A 8 7.84 2.75 5.58
CA ASN A 8 6.97 2.13 4.57
C ASN A 8 7.28 2.65 3.16
N LEU A 9 7.48 3.97 3.01
CA LEU A 9 7.86 4.59 1.74
C LEU A 9 9.25 4.13 1.26
N VAL A 10 10.21 3.96 2.16
CA VAL A 10 11.53 3.41 1.82
C VAL A 10 11.40 1.97 1.33
N VAL A 11 10.65 1.12 2.04
CA VAL A 11 10.38 -0.26 1.60
C VAL A 11 9.71 -0.29 0.23
N PHE A 12 8.73 0.59 0.00
CA PHE A 12 8.08 0.73 -1.30
C PHE A 12 9.08 1.15 -2.38
N GLY A 13 9.92 2.15 -2.11
CA GLY A 13 10.95 2.62 -3.03
C GLY A 13 11.95 1.52 -3.40
N VAL A 14 12.39 0.73 -2.42
CA VAL A 14 13.28 -0.42 -2.66
C VAL A 14 12.61 -1.47 -3.53
N LEU A 15 11.36 -1.85 -3.22
CA LEU A 15 10.61 -2.80 -4.04
C LEU A 15 10.38 -2.26 -5.46
N PHE A 16 10.08 -0.97 -5.61
CA PHE A 16 9.88 -0.34 -6.91
C PHE A 16 11.16 -0.32 -7.76
N VAL A 17 12.31 0.00 -7.17
CA VAL A 17 13.61 -0.12 -7.85
C VAL A 17 13.89 -1.57 -8.24
N LEU A 18 13.63 -2.52 -7.33
CA LEU A 18 13.81 -3.94 -7.62
C LEU A 18 12.91 -4.42 -8.76
N HIS A 19 11.67 -3.91 -8.85
CA HIS A 19 10.76 -4.18 -9.96
C HIS A 19 11.34 -3.69 -11.29
N ILE A 20 11.91 -2.48 -11.33
CA ILE A 20 12.56 -1.94 -12.54
C ILE A 20 13.78 -2.79 -12.92
N VAL A 21 14.65 -3.11 -11.95
CA VAL A 21 15.85 -3.92 -12.19
C VAL A 21 15.48 -5.32 -12.69
N ALA A 22 14.48 -5.96 -12.08
CA ALA A 22 14.01 -7.28 -12.51
C ALA A 22 13.45 -7.26 -13.94
N ALA A 23 12.68 -6.22 -14.29
CA ALA A 23 12.18 -6.02 -15.65
C ALA A 23 13.32 -5.78 -16.65
N ALA A 24 14.35 -5.02 -16.27
CA ALA A 24 15.49 -4.70 -17.13
C ALA A 24 16.44 -5.88 -17.39
N ASN A 25 16.37 -6.95 -16.57
CA ASN A 25 17.20 -8.15 -16.70
C ASN A 25 16.38 -9.39 -17.13
N ASP A 26 15.16 -9.20 -17.64
CA ASP A 26 14.26 -10.29 -18.08
C ASP A 26 13.99 -11.36 -17.00
N MET A 27 14.03 -10.95 -15.72
CA MET A 27 13.84 -11.86 -14.58
C MET A 27 12.35 -12.05 -14.25
N ASP A 28 11.59 -12.68 -15.15
CA ASP A 28 10.12 -12.80 -15.10
C ASP A 28 9.57 -13.23 -13.73
N ALA A 29 10.18 -14.25 -13.10
CA ALA A 29 9.73 -14.75 -11.81
C ALA A 29 9.89 -13.72 -10.69
N VAL A 30 11.03 -13.02 -10.66
CA VAL A 30 11.33 -11.98 -9.66
C VAL A 30 10.46 -10.76 -9.91
N PHE A 31 10.31 -10.35 -11.18
CA PHE A 31 9.44 -9.27 -11.59
C PHE A 31 8.00 -9.47 -11.07
N ARG A 32 7.41 -10.64 -11.36
CA ARG A 32 6.04 -10.96 -10.91
C ARG A 32 5.92 -11.00 -9.40
N LEU A 33 6.89 -11.61 -8.71
CA LEU A 33 6.91 -11.67 -7.25
C LEU A 33 6.93 -10.25 -6.64
N VAL A 34 7.82 -9.39 -7.12
CA VAL A 34 7.96 -8.02 -6.62
C VAL A 34 6.73 -7.18 -6.95
N ALA A 35 6.13 -7.35 -8.13
CA ALA A 35 4.87 -6.70 -8.48
C ALA A 35 3.73 -7.07 -7.51
N VAL A 36 3.62 -8.35 -7.13
CA VAL A 36 2.66 -8.80 -6.11
C VAL A 36 2.96 -8.17 -4.75
N LEU A 37 4.23 -8.11 -4.33
CA LEU A 37 4.62 -7.48 -3.06
C LEU A 37 4.28 -5.99 -3.03
N ILE A 38 4.56 -5.25 -4.11
CA ILE A 38 4.16 -3.85 -4.26
C ILE A 38 2.64 -3.71 -4.16
N SER A 39 1.90 -4.59 -4.83
CA SER A 39 0.43 -4.54 -4.83
C SER A 39 -0.14 -4.72 -3.43
N VAL A 40 0.36 -5.72 -2.69
CA VAL A 40 -0.02 -5.97 -1.30
C VAL A 40 0.36 -4.78 -0.42
N GLN A 41 1.57 -4.24 -0.60
CA GLN A 41 2.04 -3.09 0.18
C GLN A 41 1.19 -1.84 -0.05
N VAL A 42 0.80 -1.55 -1.29
CA VAL A 42 -0.03 -0.39 -1.64
C VAL A 42 -1.46 -0.58 -1.11
N ILE A 43 -2.07 -1.74 -1.31
CA ILE A 43 -3.42 -2.04 -0.80
C ILE A 43 -3.46 -1.96 0.73
N ALA A 44 -2.44 -2.49 1.41
CA ALA A 44 -2.32 -2.49 2.87
C ALA A 44 -1.39 -1.37 3.40
N PHE A 45 -1.26 -0.25 2.68
CA PHE A 45 -0.29 0.79 3.00
C PHE A 45 -0.47 1.39 4.41
N GLY A 46 -1.69 1.76 4.77
CA GLY A 46 -2.01 2.27 6.10
C GLY A 46 -1.74 1.26 7.22
N PRO A 47 -2.27 0.02 7.13
CA PRO A 47 -1.97 -1.04 8.10
C PRO A 47 -0.46 -1.28 8.31
N PHE A 48 0.33 -1.33 7.22
CA PHE A 48 1.79 -1.48 7.34
C PHE A 48 2.45 -0.26 7.99
N THR A 49 2.02 0.95 7.66
CA THR A 49 2.52 2.17 8.32
C THR A 49 2.24 2.17 9.82
N VAL A 50 1.08 1.66 10.25
CA VAL A 50 0.75 1.51 11.67
C VAL A 50 1.63 0.44 12.32
N ALA A 51 1.80 -0.72 11.68
CA ALA A 51 2.66 -1.80 12.17
C ALA A 51 4.12 -1.32 12.37
N PHE A 52 4.65 -0.56 11.42
CA PHE A 52 5.98 0.03 11.52
C PHE A 52 6.09 1.16 12.55
N SER A 53 4.97 1.79 12.92
CA SER A 53 4.96 2.86 13.92
C SER A 53 5.02 2.36 15.36
N ARG A 54 4.81 1.05 15.61
CA ARG A 54 4.85 0.42 16.95
C ARG A 54 4.12 1.23 18.03
N LEU A 55 2.87 1.59 17.75
CA LEU A 55 2.03 2.38 18.66
C LEU A 55 1.26 1.44 19.57
N ASP A 56 1.08 1.80 20.84
CA ASP A 56 0.33 0.97 21.80
C ASP A 56 -1.15 1.37 21.90
N GLU A 57 -1.44 2.66 21.75
CA GLU A 57 -2.80 3.20 21.89
C GLU A 57 -3.60 3.12 20.58
N ASN A 58 -4.81 2.57 20.64
CA ASN A 58 -5.71 2.43 19.48
C ASN A 58 -6.08 3.77 18.83
N HIS A 59 -6.30 4.84 19.62
CA HIS A 59 -6.61 6.16 19.07
C HIS A 59 -5.47 6.69 18.17
N ARG A 60 -4.21 6.50 18.60
CA ARG A 60 -3.02 6.90 17.82
C ARG A 60 -2.83 6.02 16.59
N ARG A 61 -3.09 4.71 16.70
CA ARG A 61 -3.09 3.79 15.54
C ARG A 61 -4.08 4.23 14.47
N ARG A 62 -5.30 4.60 14.85
CA ARG A 62 -6.33 5.09 13.91
C ARG A 62 -5.95 6.42 13.27
N ALA A 63 -5.40 7.37 14.03
CA ALA A 63 -4.91 8.63 13.48
C ALA A 63 -3.82 8.38 12.40
N VAL A 64 -2.86 7.49 12.66
CA VAL A 64 -1.83 7.12 11.69
C VAL A 64 -2.43 6.38 10.48
N LEU A 65 -3.37 5.45 10.69
CA LEU A 65 -4.04 4.74 9.60
C LEU A 65 -4.70 5.72 8.62
N ARG A 66 -5.50 6.66 9.13
CA ARG A 66 -6.23 7.64 8.29
C ARG A 66 -5.29 8.55 7.52
N TRP A 67 -4.26 9.08 8.19
CA TRP A 67 -3.24 9.90 7.52
C TRP A 67 -2.50 9.10 6.43
N SER A 68 -2.14 7.87 6.74
CA SER A 68 -1.44 7.00 5.78
C SER A 68 -2.34 6.57 4.63
N THR A 69 -3.66 6.49 4.84
CA THR A 69 -4.64 6.22 3.77
C THR A 69 -4.61 7.35 2.73
N VAL A 70 -4.59 8.61 3.19
CA VAL A 70 -4.51 9.78 2.30
C VAL A 70 -3.20 9.78 1.51
N VAL A 71 -2.08 9.51 2.18
CA VAL A 71 -0.75 9.43 1.53
C VAL A 71 -0.62 8.22 0.59
N GLY A 72 -1.25 7.10 0.93
CA GLY A 72 -1.24 5.88 0.12
C GLY A 72 -2.17 5.92 -1.09
N ALA A 73 -3.19 6.79 -1.10
CA ALA A 73 -4.15 6.87 -2.20
C ALA A 73 -3.51 7.18 -3.57
N PRO A 74 -2.57 8.14 -3.70
CA PRO A 74 -1.82 8.33 -4.95
C PRO A 74 -1.08 7.07 -5.42
N LEU A 75 -0.53 6.26 -4.49
CA LEU A 75 0.13 5.00 -4.86
C LEU A 75 -0.88 3.97 -5.39
N ALA A 76 -2.07 3.90 -4.79
CA ALA A 76 -3.15 3.05 -5.28
C ALA A 76 -3.63 3.46 -6.68
N VAL A 77 -3.69 4.77 -6.96
CA VAL A 77 -3.96 5.29 -8.32
C VAL A 77 -2.87 4.87 -9.30
N GLY A 78 -1.60 5.00 -8.92
CA GLY A 78 -0.47 4.52 -9.72
C GLY A 78 -0.53 3.01 -10.00
N LEU A 79 -0.93 2.22 -9.00
CA LEU A 79 -1.13 0.77 -9.14
C LEU A 79 -2.26 0.45 -10.12
N ALA A 80 -3.40 1.15 -10.02
CA ALA A 80 -4.52 0.99 -10.94
C ALA A 80 -4.13 1.28 -12.39
N TRP A 81 -3.38 2.36 -12.60
CA TRP A 81 -2.86 2.71 -13.92
C TRP A 81 -1.86 1.68 -14.44
N ALA A 82 -0.99 1.15 -13.57
CA ALA A 82 -0.03 0.11 -13.94
C ALA A 82 -0.71 -1.21 -14.36
N TYR A 83 -1.71 -1.67 -13.59
CA TYR A 83 -2.47 -2.89 -13.92
C TYR A 83 -3.39 -2.70 -15.14
N GLY A 84 -3.85 -1.46 -15.40
CA GLY A 84 -4.55 -1.10 -16.63
C GLY A 84 -3.66 -1.07 -17.88
N GLY A 85 -2.43 -1.58 -17.82
CA GLY A 85 -1.50 -1.58 -18.95
C GLY A 85 -0.98 -0.19 -19.29
N MET A 86 -0.74 0.66 -18.27
CA MET A 86 -0.38 2.08 -18.44
C MET A 86 -1.46 2.91 -19.14
N ALA A 87 -2.71 2.45 -19.04
CA ALA A 87 -3.89 3.14 -19.52
C ALA A 87 -4.99 3.11 -18.44
N TRP A 88 -6.00 3.97 -18.60
CA TRP A 88 -7.14 3.95 -17.70
C TRP A 88 -8.05 2.77 -18.04
N SER A 89 -8.15 1.83 -17.09
CA SER A 89 -9.08 0.73 -17.17
C SER A 89 -9.99 0.71 -15.95
N LEU A 90 -11.29 0.73 -16.21
CA LEU A 90 -12.31 0.89 -15.18
C LEU A 90 -12.37 -0.31 -14.21
N PRO A 91 -12.29 -1.58 -14.65
CA PRO A 91 -12.28 -2.72 -13.75
C PRO A 91 -11.12 -2.70 -12.75
N GLU A 92 -9.91 -2.39 -13.20
CA GLU A 92 -8.69 -2.35 -12.40
C GLU A 92 -8.72 -1.17 -11.43
N ALA A 93 -9.16 0.00 -11.89
CA ALA A 93 -9.34 1.18 -11.05
C ALA A 93 -10.35 0.92 -9.92
N ILE A 94 -11.51 0.34 -10.24
CA ILE A 94 -12.52 -0.02 -9.24
C ILE A 94 -11.98 -1.10 -8.31
N GLY A 95 -11.37 -2.17 -8.84
CA GLY A 95 -10.85 -3.28 -8.05
C GLY A 95 -9.80 -2.85 -7.04
N ILE A 96 -8.83 -2.04 -7.46
CA ILE A 96 -7.76 -1.55 -6.60
C ILE A 96 -8.29 -0.50 -5.61
N ALA A 97 -9.15 0.42 -6.04
CA ALA A 97 -9.77 1.39 -5.14
C ALA A 97 -10.61 0.70 -4.05
N LEU A 98 -11.43 -0.28 -4.42
CA LEU A 98 -12.22 -1.06 -3.47
C LEU A 98 -11.32 -1.87 -2.54
N GLY A 99 -10.33 -2.59 -3.05
CA GLY A 99 -9.39 -3.36 -2.24
C GLY A 99 -8.67 -2.48 -1.21
N PHE A 100 -8.14 -1.34 -1.67
CA PHE A 100 -7.50 -0.35 -0.82
C PHE A 100 -8.45 0.17 0.28
N LEU A 101 -9.64 0.65 -0.09
CA LEU A 101 -10.59 1.23 0.86
C LEU A 101 -11.13 0.18 1.84
N VAL A 102 -11.46 -1.02 1.37
CA VAL A 102 -11.96 -2.12 2.22
C VAL A 102 -10.93 -2.52 3.26
N VAL A 103 -9.67 -2.69 2.89
CA VAL A 103 -8.60 -3.05 3.84
C VAL A 103 -8.45 -1.98 4.92
N HIS A 104 -8.43 -0.70 4.54
CA HIS A 104 -8.33 0.39 5.51
C HIS A 104 -9.57 0.50 6.39
N ALA A 105 -10.77 0.32 5.84
CA ALA A 105 -12.03 0.37 6.59
C ALA A 105 -12.17 -0.78 7.59
N VAL A 106 -11.78 -2.01 7.20
CA VAL A 106 -11.79 -3.18 8.09
C VAL A 106 -10.84 -2.97 9.26
N VAL A 107 -9.64 -2.45 9.01
CA VAL A 107 -8.66 -2.19 10.07
C VAL A 107 -9.09 -1.03 10.96
N ASP A 108 -9.69 0.05 10.42
CA ASP A 108 -10.22 1.15 11.22
C ASP A 108 -11.35 0.69 12.15
N ARG A 109 -12.24 -0.18 11.66
CA ARG A 109 -13.33 -0.78 12.45
C ARG A 109 -12.80 -1.61 13.62
N ARG A 110 -11.84 -2.51 13.37
CA ARG A 110 -11.24 -3.36 14.42
C ARG A 110 -10.67 -2.56 15.59
N TRP A 111 -10.05 -1.42 15.33
CA TRP A 111 -9.53 -0.57 16.40
C TRP A 111 -10.57 0.35 17.03
N SER A 112 -11.70 0.61 16.36
CA SER A 112 -12.81 1.34 16.97
C SER A 112 -13.59 0.50 17.99
N GLU A 113 -13.70 -0.82 17.80
CA GLU A 113 -14.41 -1.73 18.68
C GLU A 113 -13.62 -2.11 19.95
N THR A 114 -12.31 -1.85 19.96
CA THR A 114 -11.37 -2.24 21.05
C THR A 114 -10.83 -1.05 21.84
N SER A 115 -11.35 0.16 21.60
CA SER A 115 -11.02 1.40 22.33
C SER A 115 -12.11 1.73 23.34
#